data_AF-A0A524DZS0-F1
#
_entry.id   AF-A0A524DZS0-F1
#
_cell.length_a   1.000
_cell.length_b   1.000
_cell.length_c   1.000
_cell.angle_alpha   90.00
_cell.angle_beta   90.00
_cell.angle_gamma   90.00
#
_symmetry.space_group_name_H-M   'P 1'
#
loop_
_entity.id
_entity.type
_entity.pdbx_description
1 polymer ?
#
loop_
_entity_poly.entity_id
_entity_poly.type
_entity_poly.pdbx_seq_one_letter_code
_entity_poly.pdbx_strand_id
1 'polypeptide(L)' 'MILEPLLLGALLTISFLVAFAIGSNDEAMAPAVGANVFTVRTAVLVGGFITVIGAVSLGSNVSEKVGSDLVGGMTV' A
#
# COMPACT_ATOMS: atom_id res chain seq x y z
N MET A 1 -0.65 -17.90 24.20
CA MET A 1 -2.12 -17.81 24.04
C MET A 1 -2.60 -16.40 23.71
N ILE A 2 -2.32 -15.35 24.51
CA ILE A 2 -2.81 -13.97 24.21
C ILE A 2 -1.80 -13.11 23.41
N LEU A 3 -0.49 -13.36 23.57
CA LEU A 3 0.54 -12.54 22.93
C LEU A 3 0.52 -12.61 21.40
N GLU A 4 0.27 -13.79 20.84
CA GLU A 4 0.25 -14.04 19.39
C GLU A 4 -0.87 -13.26 18.67
N PRO A 5 -2.16 -13.38 19.08
CA PRO A 5 -3.22 -12.58 18.44
C PRO A 5 -3.04 -11.07 18.67
N LEU A 6 -2.47 -10.66 19.80
CA LEU A 6 -2.17 -9.25 20.08
C LEU A 6 -1.10 -8.70 19.12
N LEU A 7 -0.01 -9.45 18.91
CA LEU A 7 1.06 -9.06 17.99
C LEU A 7 0.56 -8.96 16.55
N LEU A 8 -0.22 -9.96 16.09
CA LEU A 8 -0.82 -9.92 14.77
C LEU A 8 -1.77 -8.73 14.59
N GLY A 9 -2.60 -8.44 15.60
CA GLY A 9 -3.48 -7.28 15.58
C GLY A 9 -2.72 -5.95 15.50
N ALA A 10 -1.62 -5.82 16.25
CA ALA A 10 -0.77 -4.64 16.21
C ALA A 10 -0.09 -4.47 14.84
N LEU A 11 0.48 -5.55 14.28
CA LEU A 11 1.12 -5.52 12.96
C LEU A 11 0.13 -5.17 11.86
N LEU A 12 -1.07 -5.73 11.88
CA LEU A 12 -2.13 -5.41 10.93
C LEU A 12 -2.49 -3.92 11.00
N THR A 13 -2.67 -3.41 12.21
CA THR A 13 -3.03 -2.00 12.43
C THR A 13 -1.94 -1.06 11.89
N ILE A 14 -0.68 -1.33 12.22
CA ILE A 14 0.45 -0.53 11.74
C ILE A 14 0.54 -0.61 10.21
N SER A 15 0.39 -1.80 9.63
CA SER A 15 0.44 -2.01 8.18
C SER A 15 -0.65 -1.21 7.46
N PHE A 16 -1.88 -1.18 7.99
CA PHE A 16 -2.96 -0.37 7.44
C PHE A 16 -2.67 1.14 7.53
N LEU A 17 -2.13 1.61 8.65
CA LEU A 17 -1.76 3.02 8.81
C LEU A 17 -0.69 3.43 7.81
N VAL A 18 0.32 2.59 7.61
CA VAL A 18 1.38 2.82 6.62
C VAL A 18 0.81 2.82 5.20
N ALA A 19 -0.03 1.84 4.86
CA ALA A 19 -0.67 1.77 3.54
C ALA A 19 -1.53 3.03 3.26
N PHE A 20 -2.27 3.51 4.26
CA PHE A 20 -3.07 4.74 4.15
C PHE A 20 -2.18 5.98 3.94
N ALA A 21 -1.07 6.09 4.68
CA ALA A 21 -0.13 7.19 4.55
C ALA A 21 0.53 7.22 3.17
N ILE A 22 0.97 6.07 2.66
CA ILE A 22 1.56 5.94 1.31
C ILE A 22 0.53 6.33 0.25
N GLY A 23 -0.68 5.76 0.29
CA GLY A 23 -1.71 6.05 -0.70
C GLY A 23 -2.16 7.52 -0.72
N SER A 24 -2.05 8.23 0.41
CA SER A 24 -2.38 9.66 0.50
C SER A 24 -1.26 10.57 0.01
N ASN A 25 -0.01 10.11 0.04
CA ASN A 25 1.18 10.87 -0.36
C ASN A 25 1.51 10.63 -1.84
N ASP A 26 1.48 9.38 -2.29
CA ASP A 26 1.98 8.94 -3.59
C ASP A 26 0.86 8.77 -4.63
N GLU A 27 -0.07 9.72 -4.70
CA GLU A 27 -1.12 9.68 -5.71
C GLU A 27 -0.57 10.15 -7.09
N ALA A 28 -0.73 9.32 -8.12
CA ALA A 28 -0.10 9.49 -9.44
C ALA A 28 -0.90 10.34 -10.47
N MET A 29 -2.17 10.62 -10.20
CA MET A 29 -3.12 11.34 -11.05
C MET A 29 -3.12 12.86 -10.84
N ALA A 30 -2.32 13.40 -9.92
CA ALA A 30 -2.18 14.84 -9.69
C ALA A 30 -1.90 15.67 -10.98
N PRO A 31 -1.05 15.22 -11.93
CA PRO A 31 -0.84 15.94 -13.19
C PRO A 31 -2.10 16.02 -14.05
N ALA A 32 -2.93 14.98 -14.07
CA ALA A 32 -4.17 14.95 -14.85
C ALA A 32 -5.24 15.90 -14.27
N VAL A 33 -5.27 16.06 -12.94
CA VAL A 33 -6.07 17.09 -12.28
C VAL A 33 -5.52 18.49 -12.59
N GLY A 34 -4.20 18.68 -12.50
CA GLY A 34 -3.54 19.95 -12.82
C GLY A 34 -3.75 20.41 -14.28
N ALA A 35 -3.90 19.46 -15.20
CA ALA A 35 -4.22 19.71 -16.61
C ALA A 35 -5.72 19.95 -16.89
N ASN A 36 -6.58 20.00 -15.86
CA ASN A 36 -8.05 20.11 -15.99
C ASN A 36 -8.72 18.98 -16.78
N VAL A 37 -8.10 17.79 -16.86
CA VAL A 37 -8.70 16.62 -17.52
C VAL A 37 -9.70 15.93 -16.59
N PHE A 38 -9.36 15.83 -15.30
CA PHE A 38 -10.20 15.21 -14.28
C PHE A 38 -10.39 16.11 -13.06
N THR A 39 -11.50 15.91 -12.34
CA THR A 39 -11.66 16.48 -11.00
C THR A 39 -10.85 15.66 -9.98
N VAL A 40 -10.50 16.27 -8.84
CA VAL A 40 -9.81 15.58 -7.73
C VAL A 40 -10.56 14.31 -7.31
N ARG A 41 -11.90 14.36 -7.21
CA ARG A 41 -12.70 13.19 -6.81
C ARG A 41 -12.57 12.04 -7.81
N THR A 42 -12.66 12.34 -9.10
CA THR A 42 -12.53 11.33 -10.15
C THR A 42 -11.13 10.74 -10.17
N ALA A 43 -10.10 11.58 -10.05
CA ALA A 43 -8.70 11.16 -10.02
C ALA A 43 -8.42 10.21 -8.87
N VAL A 44 -8.85 10.54 -7.64
CA VAL A 44 -8.64 9.69 -6.46
C VAL A 44 -9.38 8.35 -6.59
N LEU A 45 -10.62 8.34 -7.12
CA LEU A 45 -11.37 7.10 -7.29
C LEU A 45 -10.74 6.17 -8.33
N VAL A 46 -10.37 6.72 -9.49
CA VAL A 46 -9.77 5.96 -10.59
C VAL A 46 -8.35 5.51 -10.23
N GLY A 47 -7.52 6.44 -9.75
CA GLY A 47 -6.15 6.17 -9.32
C GLY A 47 -6.11 5.17 -8.19
N GLY A 48 -6.93 5.33 -7.16
CA GLY A 48 -7.05 4.38 -6.05
C GLY A 48 -7.46 2.98 -6.52
N PHE A 49 -8.43 2.88 -7.43
CA PHE A 49 -8.86 1.59 -7.98
C PHE A 49 -7.75 0.90 -8.78
N ILE A 50 -7.03 1.64 -9.64
CA ILE A 50 -5.90 1.12 -10.40
C ILE A 50 -4.76 0.69 -9.46
N THR A 51 -4.48 1.47 -8.41
CA THR A 51 -3.47 1.13 -7.39
C THR A 51 -3.81 -0.18 -6.68
N VAL A 52 -5.09 -0.42 -6.34
CA VAL A 52 -5.52 -1.69 -5.75
C VAL A 52 -5.26 -2.86 -6.72
N ILE A 53 -5.59 -2.70 -8.00
CA ILE A 53 -5.31 -3.73 -9.02
C ILE A 53 -3.81 -4.00 -9.10
N GLY A 54 -2.98 -2.96 -9.18
CA GLY A 54 -1.52 -3.09 -9.23
C GLY A 54 -0.96 -3.77 -7.99
N ALA A 55 -1.43 -3.41 -6.80
CA ALA A 55 -1.01 -4.03 -5.55
C ALA A 55 -1.34 -5.52 -5.50
N VAL A 56 -2.54 -5.93 -5.92
CA VAL A 56 -2.97 -7.33 -5.91
C VAL A 56 -2.25 -8.15 -7.00
N SER A 57 -2.06 -7.59 -8.19
CA SER A 57 -1.48 -8.32 -9.32
C SER A 57 0.05 -8.38 -9.31
N LEU A 58 0.73 -7.34 -8.81
CA LEU A 58 2.18 -7.16 -8.94
C LEU A 58 2.92 -7.04 -7.61
N GLY A 59 2.20 -6.79 -6.50
CA GLY A 59 2.80 -6.47 -5.20
C GLY A 59 3.56 -7.62 -4.53
N SER A 60 3.27 -8.88 -4.87
CA SER A 60 3.90 -10.05 -4.26
C SER A 60 5.42 -10.02 -4.37
N ASN A 61 5.95 -9.71 -5.56
CA ASN A 61 7.40 -9.65 -5.82
C ASN A 61 8.13 -8.64 -4.92
N VAL A 62 7.50 -7.48 -4.68
CA VAL A 62 8.07 -6.45 -3.80
C VAL A 62 7.98 -6.88 -2.34
N SER A 63 6.84 -7.43 -1.91
CA SER A 63 6.65 -7.87 -0.53
C SER A 63 7.63 -8.98 -0.13
N GLU A 64 7.92 -9.92 -1.04
CA GLU A 64 8.87 -11.01 -0.82
C GLU A 64 10.30 -10.48 -0.73
N LYS A 65 10.66 -9.56 -1.63
CA LYS A 65 12.00 -8.97 -1.62
C LYS A 65 12.25 -8.09 -0.40
N VAL A 66 11.31 -7.20 -0.08
CA VAL A 66 11.40 -6.33 1.10
C VAL A 66 11.36 -7.17 2.38
N GLY A 67 10.49 -8.18 2.46
CA GLY A 67 10.41 -9.07 3.62
C GLY A 67 11.71 -9.82 3.88
N SER A 68 12.29 -10.45 2.85
CA SER A 68 13.55 -11.19 2.96
C SER A 68 14.74 -10.31 3.37
N ASP A 69 14.80 -9.07 2.86
CA ASP A 69 15.86 -8.12 3.21
C ASP A 69 15.70 -7.57 4.64
N LEU A 70 14.47 -7.37 5.13
CA LEU A 70 14.20 -6.85 6.48
C LEU A 70 14.58 -7.82 7.60
N VAL A 71 14.44 -9.13 7.37
CA VAL A 71 14.76 -10.18 8.36
C VAL A 71 16.19 -10.72 8.13
N GLY A 72 17.00 -10.06 7.29
CA GLY A 72 18.41 -10.40 7.10
C GLY A 72 18.64 -11.77 6.44
N GLY A 73 17.74 -12.22 5.56
CA GLY A 73 17.88 -13.49 4.86
C GLY A 73 17.59 -14.74 5.69
N MET A 74 16.98 -14.60 6.87
CA MET A 74 16.41 -15.75 7.58
C MET A 74 15.28 -16.36 6.74
N THR A 75 15.45 -17.61 6.31
CA THR A 75 14.37 -18.39 5.68
C THR A 75 13.28 -18.61 6.73
N VAL A 76 12.12 -17.97 6.54
CA VAL A 76 10.88 -18.29 7.28
C VAL A 76 10.28 -19.57 6.69
#